data_AF-A0A4U0YSR3-F1
#
_entry.id   AF-A0A4U0YSR3-F1
#
_cell.length_a   1.000
_cell.length_b   1.000
_cell.length_c   1.000
_cell.angle_alpha   90.00
_cell.angle_beta   90.00
_cell.angle_gamma   90.00
#
_symmetry.space_group_name_H-M   'P 1'
#
loop_
_entity.id
_entity.type
_entity.pdbx_description
1 polymer ?
#
loop_
_entity_poly.entity_id
_entity_poly.type
_entity_poly.pdbx_seq_one_letter_code
_entity_poly.pdbx_strand_id
1 'polypeptide(L)'
;MPMLPVPAFVALVLGYLALRTLLSGGKPLLVVFLTACAVQAALVALVGGYGLDGLRPVLPVSATMIPPLGWITFQDALISRVSLRAMALHGTAPAFTLFCRVFAPETTDVVVSLVFLGYGASILLQLRARSDMPLARLDAGRVPVVIWQVLGWALIVSALSDVLIALAYATGNADWAGWIISVFSSLVLLVLGLLSGSPAASGAEEGEGEPLSAPSPHSVAEDAGILARLDTFLAHEPVHLDPNLTLARLARRLHLPEKRLSSAVNRVTGSNVSRHINAWRIRHACRLIEDGSTVTEAMLESGFNTKSNFNREFRRVTGKAPSQWQRGEEHSSKGTNVADGSFNGQAAGSSAGRG
;
A
#
# COMPACT_ATOMS: atom_id res chain seq x y z
N MET A 1 11.90 -25.84 -32.06
CA MET A 1 12.05 -24.40 -31.75
C MET A 1 12.07 -24.26 -30.25
N PRO A 2 13.00 -23.52 -29.63
CA PRO A 2 12.98 -23.34 -28.17
C PRO A 2 11.69 -22.59 -27.82
N MET A 3 10.70 -23.31 -27.30
CA MET A 3 9.44 -22.74 -26.84
C MET A 3 9.70 -22.18 -25.45
N LEU A 4 9.47 -20.88 -25.27
CA LEU A 4 9.64 -20.25 -23.96
C LEU A 4 8.50 -20.75 -23.05
N PRO A 5 8.78 -21.51 -21.98
CA PRO A 5 7.73 -22.04 -21.12
C PRO A 5 7.00 -20.87 -20.43
N VAL A 6 5.69 -21.02 -20.19
CA VAL A 6 4.84 -19.95 -19.60
C VAL A 6 5.46 -19.34 -18.33
N PRO A 7 6.03 -20.12 -17.38
CA PRO A 7 6.67 -19.54 -16.19
C PRO A 7 7.90 -18.67 -16.50
N ALA A 8 8.62 -18.90 -17.61
CA ALA A 8 9.75 -18.05 -18.01
C ALA A 8 9.25 -16.66 -18.45
N PHE A 9 8.12 -16.60 -19.16
CA PHE A 9 7.52 -15.32 -19.52
C PHE A 9 7.07 -14.55 -18.28
N VAL A 10 6.42 -15.24 -17.33
CA VAL A 10 6.01 -14.65 -16.03
C VAL A 10 7.22 -14.13 -15.26
N ALA A 11 8.33 -14.89 -15.23
CA ALA A 11 9.57 -14.47 -14.59
C ALA A 11 10.13 -13.16 -15.18
N LEU A 12 10.13 -13.03 -16.52
CA LEU A 12 10.59 -11.82 -17.19
C LEU A 12 9.71 -10.61 -16.89
N VAL A 13 8.38 -10.79 -16.92
CA VAL A 13 7.44 -9.70 -16.61
C VAL A 13 7.62 -9.23 -15.17
N LEU A 14 7.67 -10.15 -14.20
CA LEU A 14 7.87 -9.81 -12.80
C LEU A 14 9.25 -9.21 -12.52
N GLY A 15 10.29 -9.71 -13.20
CA GLY A 15 11.65 -9.17 -13.12
C GLY A 15 11.73 -7.74 -13.68
N TYR A 16 11.07 -7.47 -14.81
CA TYR A 16 10.94 -6.13 -15.36
C TYR A 16 10.20 -5.19 -14.39
N LEU A 17 9.09 -5.63 -13.79
CA LEU A 17 8.36 -4.83 -12.79
C LEU A 17 9.21 -4.55 -11.55
N ALA A 18 9.97 -5.53 -11.07
CA ALA A 18 10.90 -5.36 -9.95
C ALA A 18 11.98 -4.33 -10.28
N LEU A 19 12.61 -4.43 -11.44
CA LEU A 19 13.64 -3.50 -11.90
C LEU A 19 13.09 -2.09 -12.09
N ARG A 20 11.93 -1.94 -12.75
CA ARG A 20 11.26 -0.66 -12.93
C ARG A 20 10.95 0.00 -11.59
N THR A 21 10.41 -0.76 -10.64
CA THR A 21 10.09 -0.27 -9.29
C THR A 21 11.34 0.12 -8.52
N LEU A 22 12.47 -0.58 -8.71
CA LEU A 22 13.75 -0.23 -8.10
C LEU A 22 14.31 1.08 -8.67
N LEU A 23 14.30 1.23 -9.99
CA LEU A 23 14.83 2.41 -10.69
C LEU A 23 13.98 3.67 -10.44
N SER A 24 12.67 3.53 -10.21
CA SER A 24 11.78 4.64 -9.88
C SER A 24 11.78 5.03 -8.39
N GLY A 25 12.67 4.44 -7.56
CA GLY A 25 12.71 4.73 -6.12
C GLY A 25 11.49 4.20 -5.36
N GLY A 26 10.85 3.15 -5.86
CA GLY A 26 9.67 2.53 -5.25
C GLY A 26 9.96 1.84 -3.91
N LYS A 27 8.92 1.29 -3.29
CA LYS A 27 9.02 0.68 -1.95
C LYS A 27 9.97 -0.53 -1.98
N PRO A 28 11.00 -0.59 -1.11
CA PRO A 28 12.03 -1.64 -1.17
C PRO A 28 11.46 -3.03 -0.92
N LEU A 29 10.50 -3.17 -0.01
CA LEU A 29 9.84 -4.46 0.28
C LEU A 29 9.05 -4.98 -0.93
N LEU A 30 8.43 -4.09 -1.71
CA LEU A 30 7.73 -4.47 -2.94
C LEU A 30 8.71 -5.01 -3.99
N VAL A 31 9.87 -4.38 -4.14
CA VAL A 31 10.95 -4.88 -5.02
C VAL A 31 11.39 -6.28 -4.59
N VAL A 32 11.61 -6.50 -3.30
CA VAL A 32 11.99 -7.83 -2.76
C VAL A 32 10.92 -8.88 -3.07
N PHE A 33 9.64 -8.56 -2.87
CA PHE A 33 8.55 -9.47 -3.17
C PHE A 33 8.44 -9.80 -4.66
N LEU A 34 8.46 -8.79 -5.53
CA LEU A 34 8.42 -9.00 -6.99
C LEU A 34 9.63 -9.81 -7.48
N THR A 35 10.81 -9.54 -6.93
CA THR A 35 12.03 -10.30 -7.23
C THR A 35 11.89 -11.76 -6.80
N ALA A 36 11.36 -12.02 -5.60
CA ALA A 36 11.12 -13.38 -5.12
C ALA A 36 10.14 -14.13 -6.03
N CYS A 37 9.04 -13.49 -6.45
CA CYS A 37 8.08 -14.09 -7.39
C CYS A 37 8.72 -14.36 -8.76
N ALA A 38 9.56 -13.45 -9.26
CA ALA A 38 10.29 -13.62 -10.52
C ALA A 38 11.27 -14.80 -10.45
N VAL A 39 12.04 -14.91 -9.36
CA VAL A 39 12.95 -16.03 -9.11
C VAL A 39 12.19 -17.34 -9.01
N GLN A 40 11.06 -17.39 -8.30
CA GLN A 40 10.24 -18.59 -8.20
C GLN A 40 9.71 -19.03 -9.57
N ALA A 41 9.21 -18.10 -10.39
CA ALA A 41 8.75 -18.40 -11.74
C ALA A 41 9.89 -18.89 -12.65
N ALA A 42 11.09 -18.32 -12.51
CA ALA A 42 12.28 -18.77 -13.23
C ALA A 42 12.70 -20.20 -12.81
N LEU A 43 12.69 -20.51 -11.51
CA LEU A 43 12.99 -21.85 -11.02
C LEU A 43 12.00 -22.89 -11.57
N VAL A 44 10.70 -22.58 -11.57
CA VAL A 44 9.67 -23.45 -12.16
C VAL A 44 9.92 -23.64 -13.66
N ALA A 45 10.31 -22.59 -14.39
CA ALA A 45 10.65 -22.69 -15.82
C ALA A 45 11.87 -23.57 -16.07
N LEU A 46 12.92 -23.42 -15.27
CA LEU A 46 14.17 -24.18 -15.37
C LEU A 46 13.93 -25.68 -15.14
N VAL A 47 13.16 -26.02 -14.11
CA VAL A 47 12.83 -27.42 -13.81
C VAL A 47 11.86 -28.00 -14.84
N GLY A 48 10.71 -27.34 -15.05
CA GLY A 48 9.62 -27.89 -15.86
C GLY A 48 9.80 -27.74 -17.37
N GLY A 49 10.51 -26.70 -17.83
CA GLY A 49 10.69 -26.41 -19.26
C GLY A 49 12.05 -26.80 -19.83
N TYR A 50 13.11 -26.74 -19.02
CA TYR A 50 14.49 -27.00 -19.45
C TYR A 50 15.10 -28.28 -18.84
N GLY A 51 14.35 -29.02 -18.01
CA GLY A 51 14.77 -30.31 -17.48
C GLY A 51 15.89 -30.25 -16.42
N LEU A 52 16.04 -29.12 -15.72
CA LEU A 52 17.04 -28.98 -14.66
C LEU A 52 16.55 -29.62 -13.34
N ASP A 53 16.47 -30.96 -13.32
CA ASP A 53 15.93 -31.74 -12.20
C ASP A 53 16.67 -31.53 -10.88
N GLY A 54 17.94 -31.12 -10.91
CA GLY A 54 18.72 -30.81 -9.69
C GLY A 54 18.14 -29.67 -8.84
N LEU A 55 17.32 -28.80 -9.43
CA LEU A 55 16.65 -27.69 -8.72
C LEU A 55 15.28 -28.09 -8.15
N ARG A 56 14.75 -29.27 -8.50
CA ARG A 56 13.42 -29.73 -8.07
C ARG A 56 13.24 -29.76 -6.54
N PRO A 57 14.24 -30.12 -5.71
CA PRO A 57 14.11 -30.05 -4.25
C PRO A 57 14.00 -28.62 -3.70
N VAL A 58 14.45 -27.61 -4.44
CA VAL A 58 14.44 -26.20 -4.01
C VAL A 58 13.04 -25.59 -4.17
N LEU A 59 12.27 -26.04 -5.16
CA LEU A 59 10.98 -25.45 -5.54
C LEU A 59 9.98 -25.26 -4.38
N PRO A 60 9.75 -26.24 -3.49
CA PRO A 60 8.77 -26.07 -2.40
C PRO A 60 9.24 -25.06 -1.36
N VAL A 61 10.55 -25.04 -1.07
CA VAL A 61 11.14 -24.14 -0.06
C VAL A 61 11.14 -22.70 -0.56
N SER A 62 11.50 -22.47 -1.83
CA SER A 62 11.43 -21.14 -2.43
C SER A 62 9.98 -20.67 -2.62
N ALA A 63 9.03 -21.58 -2.90
CA ALA A 63 7.61 -21.26 -2.98
C ALA A 63 7.07 -20.68 -1.67
N THR A 64 7.42 -21.27 -0.53
CA THR A 64 6.90 -20.82 0.78
C THR A 64 7.53 -19.54 1.29
N MET A 65 8.52 -18.96 0.58
CA MET A 65 8.96 -17.59 0.83
C MET A 65 7.97 -16.55 0.29
N ILE A 66 7.16 -16.89 -0.73
CA ILE A 66 6.26 -15.95 -1.40
C ILE A 66 5.13 -15.46 -0.48
N PRO A 67 4.34 -16.33 0.20
CA PRO A 67 3.22 -15.86 1.01
C PRO A 67 3.65 -14.97 2.20
N PRO A 68 4.71 -15.28 2.97
CA PRO A 68 5.20 -14.40 4.02
C PRO A 68 5.69 -13.05 3.51
N LEU A 69 6.40 -13.00 2.37
CA LEU A 69 6.81 -11.73 1.75
C LEU A 69 5.60 -10.92 1.28
N GLY A 70 4.58 -11.59 0.72
CA GLY A 70 3.30 -10.98 0.36
C GLY A 70 2.59 -10.36 1.56
N TRP A 71 2.61 -11.04 2.71
CA TRP A 71 2.06 -10.51 3.96
C TRP A 71 2.84 -9.32 4.52
N ILE A 72 4.17 -9.40 4.56
CA ILE A 72 5.01 -8.31 5.05
C ILE A 72 4.85 -7.06 4.17
N THR A 73 4.84 -7.24 2.85
CA THR A 73 4.59 -6.14 1.91
C THR A 73 3.21 -5.55 2.07
N PHE A 74 2.18 -6.38 2.29
CA PHE A 74 0.82 -5.92 2.61
C PHE A 74 0.78 -5.07 3.89
N GLN A 75 1.42 -5.54 4.98
CA GLN A 75 1.50 -4.83 6.25
C GLN A 75 2.20 -3.47 6.10
N ASP A 76 3.35 -3.44 5.43
CA ASP A 76 4.09 -2.20 5.19
C ASP A 76 3.32 -1.24 4.27
N ALA A 77 2.58 -1.78 3.30
CA ALA A 77 1.84 -0.98 2.34
C ALA A 77 0.59 -0.32 2.94
N LEU A 78 -0.14 -0.99 3.84
CA LEU A 78 -1.45 -0.53 4.31
C LEU A 78 -1.56 -0.24 5.81
N ILE A 79 -0.63 -0.71 6.64
CA ILE A 79 -0.81 -0.76 8.10
C ILE A 79 0.27 0.04 8.83
N SER A 80 1.49 -0.47 8.83
CA SER A 80 2.63 0.13 9.54
C SER A 80 3.93 -0.54 9.10
N ARG A 81 5.04 0.21 9.16
CA ARG A 81 6.37 -0.38 8.94
C ARG A 81 6.61 -1.54 9.90
N VAL A 82 6.92 -2.71 9.34
CA VAL A 82 7.13 -3.94 10.10
C VAL A 82 8.52 -3.90 10.74
N SER A 83 8.63 -4.33 11.99
CA SER A 83 9.93 -4.44 12.67
C SER A 83 10.73 -5.63 12.14
N LEU A 84 12.06 -5.54 12.17
CA LEU A 84 12.94 -6.59 11.67
C LEU A 84 12.79 -7.92 12.43
N ARG A 85 12.46 -7.87 13.74
CA ARG A 85 12.14 -9.05 14.55
C ARG A 85 10.85 -9.73 14.10
N ALA A 86 9.81 -8.96 13.79
CA ALA A 86 8.55 -9.50 13.28
C ALA A 86 8.74 -10.12 11.88
N MET A 87 9.59 -9.53 11.03
CA MET A 87 9.96 -10.13 9.74
C MET A 87 10.69 -11.47 9.91
N ALA A 88 11.61 -11.57 10.88
CA ALA A 88 12.35 -12.80 11.13
C ALA A 88 11.44 -13.97 11.54
N LEU A 89 10.34 -13.72 12.28
CA LEU A 89 9.36 -14.75 12.65
C LEU A 89 8.70 -15.39 11.44
N HIS A 90 8.54 -14.66 10.33
CA HIS A 90 7.96 -15.16 9.10
C HIS A 90 8.92 -16.08 8.31
N GLY A 91 10.22 -16.07 8.64
CA GLY A 91 11.20 -17.03 8.13
C GLY A 91 11.03 -18.46 8.65
N THR A 92 10.18 -18.65 9.67
CA THR A 92 9.86 -19.99 10.20
C THR A 92 9.11 -20.85 9.17
N ALA A 93 8.29 -20.24 8.30
CA ALA A 93 7.55 -20.97 7.27
C ALA A 93 8.48 -21.70 6.27
N PRO A 94 9.40 -21.02 5.54
CA PRO A 94 10.33 -21.71 4.64
C PRO A 94 11.31 -22.62 5.38
N ALA A 95 11.72 -22.28 6.61
CA ALA A 95 12.57 -23.15 7.42
C ALA A 95 11.86 -24.47 7.79
N PHE A 96 10.58 -24.40 8.14
CA PHE A 96 9.76 -25.59 8.42
C PHE A 96 9.49 -26.40 7.15
N THR A 97 9.25 -25.75 6.01
CA THR A 97 9.16 -26.45 4.71
C THR A 97 10.44 -27.21 4.39
N LEU A 98 11.60 -26.59 4.60
CA LEU A 98 12.90 -27.25 4.41
C LEU A 98 13.08 -28.44 5.36
N PHE A 99 12.70 -28.29 6.63
CA PHE A 99 12.71 -29.38 7.61
C PHE A 99 11.84 -30.56 7.14
N CYS A 100 10.58 -30.32 6.79
CA CYS A 100 9.70 -31.36 6.26
C CYS A 100 10.26 -31.99 4.99
N ARG A 101 10.87 -31.20 4.10
CA ARG A 101 11.46 -31.73 2.87
C ARG A 101 12.60 -32.71 3.11
N VAL A 102 13.39 -32.52 4.17
CA VAL A 102 14.53 -33.36 4.55
C VAL A 102 14.09 -34.59 5.35
N PHE A 103 13.21 -34.41 6.33
CA PHE A 103 12.86 -35.45 7.31
C PHE A 103 11.53 -36.16 7.06
N ALA A 104 10.59 -35.52 6.36
CA ALA A 104 9.25 -36.05 6.07
C ALA A 104 8.74 -35.61 4.67
N PRO A 105 9.40 -36.05 3.57
CA PRO A 105 9.13 -35.54 2.22
C PRO A 105 7.66 -35.62 1.81
N GLU A 106 6.97 -36.69 2.21
CA GLU A 106 5.54 -36.95 1.94
C GLU A 106 4.60 -35.85 2.48
N THR A 107 5.05 -35.09 3.48
CA THR A 107 4.25 -34.01 4.10
C THR A 107 4.46 -32.65 3.44
N THR A 108 5.44 -32.53 2.53
CA THR A 108 5.88 -31.23 1.98
C THR A 108 4.73 -30.50 1.28
N ASP A 109 3.94 -31.18 0.45
CA ASP A 109 2.86 -30.56 -0.32
C ASP A 109 1.73 -30.05 0.59
N VAL A 110 1.44 -30.79 1.67
CA VAL A 110 0.48 -30.36 2.71
C VAL A 110 0.98 -29.10 3.42
N VAL A 111 2.26 -29.06 3.78
CA VAL A 111 2.87 -27.90 4.43
C VAL A 111 2.84 -26.66 3.52
N VAL A 112 3.22 -26.81 2.25
CA VAL A 112 3.17 -25.73 1.26
C VAL A 112 1.74 -25.19 1.14
N SER A 113 0.75 -26.08 0.99
CA SER A 113 -0.66 -25.71 0.87
C SER A 113 -1.16 -24.95 2.11
N LEU A 114 -0.81 -25.41 3.32
CA LEU A 114 -1.19 -24.74 4.58
C LEU A 114 -0.55 -23.36 4.72
N VAL A 115 0.70 -23.18 4.30
CA VAL A 115 1.36 -21.87 4.32
C VAL A 115 0.64 -20.90 3.38
N PHE A 116 0.37 -21.31 2.14
CA PHE A 116 -0.35 -20.47 1.17
C PHE A 116 -1.76 -20.11 1.66
N LEU A 117 -2.52 -21.09 2.16
CA LEU A 117 -3.85 -20.89 2.70
C LEU A 117 -3.84 -19.96 3.92
N GLY A 118 -2.93 -20.18 4.86
CA GLY A 118 -2.84 -19.40 6.09
C GLY A 118 -2.54 -17.93 5.83
N TYR A 119 -1.54 -17.64 5.00
CA TYR A 119 -1.21 -16.26 4.63
C TYR A 119 -2.31 -15.63 3.77
N GLY A 120 -2.84 -16.34 2.77
CA GLY A 120 -3.95 -15.84 1.94
C GLY A 120 -5.18 -15.48 2.78
N ALA A 121 -5.59 -16.36 3.70
CA ALA A 121 -6.69 -16.09 4.63
C ALA A 121 -6.39 -14.92 5.56
N SER A 122 -5.16 -14.81 6.08
CA SER A 122 -4.78 -13.70 6.97
C SER A 122 -4.89 -12.34 6.27
N ILE A 123 -4.46 -12.23 5.00
CA ILE A 123 -4.58 -11.00 4.18
C ILE A 123 -6.07 -10.63 4.05
N LEU A 124 -6.92 -11.58 3.65
CA LEU A 124 -8.34 -11.33 3.43
C LEU A 124 -9.10 -10.99 4.72
N LEU A 125 -8.83 -11.72 5.82
CA LEU A 125 -9.43 -11.44 7.12
C LEU A 125 -9.06 -10.06 7.61
N GLN A 126 -7.80 -9.66 7.42
CA GLN A 126 -7.34 -8.35 7.85
C GLN A 126 -7.88 -7.22 6.97
N LEU A 127 -8.05 -7.45 5.67
CA LEU A 127 -8.75 -6.53 4.77
C LEU A 127 -10.24 -6.37 5.14
N ARG A 128 -10.92 -7.46 5.53
CA ARG A 128 -12.31 -7.41 6.02
C ARG A 128 -12.44 -6.67 7.33
N ALA A 129 -11.58 -6.98 8.31
CA ALA A 129 -11.55 -6.30 9.62
C ALA A 129 -11.21 -4.81 9.52
N ARG A 130 -10.56 -4.39 8.43
CA ARG A 130 -10.13 -3.01 8.17
C ARG A 130 -10.91 -2.32 7.04
N SER A 131 -12.06 -2.88 6.63
CA SER A 131 -12.97 -2.30 5.64
C SER A 131 -13.54 -0.92 6.02
N ASP A 132 -13.32 -0.52 7.28
CA ASP A 132 -13.71 0.76 7.88
C ASP A 132 -12.59 1.82 7.90
N MET A 133 -11.66 1.79 6.93
CA MET A 133 -10.57 2.78 6.82
C MET A 133 -10.93 3.99 5.95
N PRO A 134 -11.32 5.15 6.51
CA PRO A 134 -11.55 6.38 5.75
C PRO A 134 -10.30 6.93 5.03
N LEU A 135 -9.07 6.60 5.47
CA LEU A 135 -7.84 7.04 4.76
C LEU A 135 -7.68 6.40 3.37
N ALA A 136 -8.05 5.12 3.24
CA ALA A 136 -7.98 4.41 1.96
C ALA A 136 -9.03 4.91 0.94
N ARG A 137 -9.97 5.76 1.36
CA ARG A 137 -11.03 6.32 0.52
C ARG A 137 -10.69 7.69 -0.09
N LEU A 138 -9.72 8.40 0.50
CA LEU A 138 -9.33 9.75 0.08
C LEU A 138 -8.00 9.81 -0.69
N ASP A 139 -7.08 8.87 -0.45
CA ASP A 139 -5.73 8.89 -1.06
C ASP A 139 -5.49 7.84 -2.14
N ALA A 140 -6.36 6.85 -2.26
CA ALA A 140 -6.28 5.89 -3.34
C ALA A 140 -7.69 5.53 -3.80
N GLY A 141 -7.90 5.43 -5.11
CA GLY A 141 -9.07 4.71 -5.61
C GLY A 141 -9.15 3.31 -4.99
N ARG A 142 -10.25 2.58 -5.21
CA ARG A 142 -10.43 1.17 -4.77
C ARG A 142 -9.28 0.21 -5.15
N VAL A 143 -8.40 0.66 -6.02
CA VAL A 143 -7.26 0.01 -6.64
C VAL A 143 -6.30 -0.70 -5.67
N PRO A 144 -5.70 -0.10 -4.62
CA PRO A 144 -4.74 -0.83 -3.79
C PRO A 144 -5.38 -1.95 -2.99
N VAL A 145 -6.60 -1.75 -2.48
CA VAL A 145 -7.33 -2.79 -1.75
C VAL A 145 -7.66 -3.98 -2.65
N VAL A 146 -8.09 -3.71 -3.90
CA VAL A 146 -8.38 -4.76 -4.88
C VAL A 146 -7.13 -5.57 -5.19
N ILE A 147 -5.96 -4.94 -5.38
CA ILE A 147 -4.70 -5.67 -5.62
C ILE A 147 -4.40 -6.65 -4.49
N TRP A 148 -4.52 -6.22 -3.23
CA TRP A 148 -4.26 -7.09 -2.08
C TRP A 148 -5.34 -8.16 -1.89
N GLN A 149 -6.60 -7.88 -2.25
CA GLN A 149 -7.65 -8.90 -2.28
C GLN A 149 -7.38 -9.96 -3.34
N VAL A 150 -6.96 -9.54 -4.54
CA VAL A 150 -6.59 -10.45 -5.62
C VAL A 150 -5.40 -11.31 -5.21
N LEU A 151 -4.38 -10.73 -4.58
CA LEU A 151 -3.25 -11.50 -4.04
C LEU A 151 -3.71 -12.52 -2.99
N GLY A 152 -4.53 -12.11 -2.02
CA GLY A 152 -5.05 -13.01 -0.98
C GLY A 152 -5.85 -14.18 -1.56
N TRP A 153 -6.74 -13.91 -2.52
CA TRP A 153 -7.46 -14.96 -3.22
C TRP A 153 -6.57 -15.85 -4.08
N ALA A 154 -5.58 -15.29 -4.79
CA ALA A 154 -4.64 -16.06 -5.59
C ALA A 154 -3.86 -17.08 -4.74
N LEU A 155 -3.44 -16.71 -3.52
CA LEU A 155 -2.78 -17.63 -2.59
C LEU A 155 -3.69 -18.79 -2.16
N ILE A 156 -4.96 -18.50 -1.84
CA ILE A 156 -5.95 -19.53 -1.46
C ILE A 156 -6.25 -20.47 -2.62
N VAL A 157 -6.45 -19.91 -3.82
CA VAL A 157 -6.71 -20.65 -5.06
C VAL A 157 -5.52 -21.55 -5.39
N SER A 158 -4.28 -21.08 -5.22
CA SER A 158 -3.07 -21.90 -5.38
C SER A 158 -3.07 -23.09 -4.41
N ALA A 159 -3.30 -22.86 -3.12
CA ALA A 159 -3.36 -23.94 -2.13
C ALA A 159 -4.46 -24.97 -2.45
N LEU A 160 -5.62 -24.50 -2.92
CA LEU A 160 -6.71 -25.39 -3.34
C LEU A 160 -6.31 -26.23 -4.55
N SER A 161 -5.60 -25.66 -5.52
CA SER A 161 -5.13 -26.38 -6.71
C SER A 161 -4.17 -27.51 -6.35
N ASP A 162 -3.23 -27.27 -5.43
CA ASP A 162 -2.27 -28.28 -4.98
C ASP A 162 -2.98 -29.45 -4.27
N VAL A 163 -3.97 -29.15 -3.44
CA VAL A 163 -4.81 -30.17 -2.76
C VAL A 163 -5.61 -31.00 -3.78
N LEU A 164 -6.21 -30.36 -4.79
CA LEU A 164 -6.96 -31.06 -5.83
C LEU A 164 -6.07 -31.96 -6.69
N ILE A 165 -4.85 -31.52 -7.00
CA ILE A 165 -3.86 -32.33 -7.73
C ILE A 165 -3.46 -33.55 -6.89
N ALA A 166 -3.15 -33.35 -5.60
CA ALA A 166 -2.82 -34.44 -4.69
C ALA A 166 -3.97 -35.47 -4.60
N LEU A 167 -5.21 -35.00 -4.51
CA LEU A 167 -6.40 -35.86 -4.47
C LEU A 167 -6.63 -36.61 -5.79
N ALA A 168 -6.37 -35.98 -6.93
CA ALA A 168 -6.47 -36.62 -8.25
C ALA A 168 -5.50 -37.80 -8.36
N TYR A 169 -4.26 -37.64 -7.90
CA TYR A 169 -3.30 -38.75 -7.84
C TYR A 169 -3.71 -39.82 -6.82
N ALA A 170 -4.17 -39.42 -5.63
CA ALA A 170 -4.58 -40.36 -4.58
C ALA A 170 -5.79 -41.22 -4.97
N THR A 171 -6.71 -40.68 -5.76
CA THR A 171 -7.91 -41.39 -6.25
C THR A 171 -7.69 -42.16 -7.56
N GLY A 172 -6.46 -42.14 -8.11
CA GLY A 172 -6.12 -42.82 -9.36
C GLY A 172 -6.60 -42.11 -10.63
N ASN A 173 -7.12 -40.88 -10.52
CA ASN A 173 -7.63 -40.08 -11.64
C ASN A 173 -6.55 -39.09 -12.13
N ALA A 174 -5.36 -39.58 -12.49
CA ALA A 174 -4.23 -38.73 -12.87
C ALA A 174 -4.55 -37.80 -14.07
N ASP A 175 -5.45 -38.20 -14.95
CA ASP A 175 -5.92 -37.39 -16.09
C ASP A 175 -6.54 -36.06 -15.64
N TRP A 176 -7.14 -36.01 -14.44
CA TRP A 176 -7.73 -34.79 -13.89
C TRP A 176 -6.67 -33.76 -13.48
N ALA A 177 -5.46 -34.19 -13.12
CA ALA A 177 -4.39 -33.28 -12.73
C ALA A 177 -4.00 -32.33 -13.87
N GLY A 178 -3.96 -32.83 -15.11
CA GLY A 178 -3.70 -32.01 -16.29
C GLY A 178 -4.77 -30.94 -16.52
N TRP A 179 -6.04 -31.31 -16.38
CA TRP A 179 -7.17 -30.37 -16.47
C TRP A 179 -7.11 -29.30 -15.37
N ILE A 180 -6.83 -29.70 -14.12
CA ILE A 180 -6.67 -28.78 -12.99
C ILE A 180 -5.55 -27.77 -13.30
N ILE A 181 -4.35 -28.24 -13.66
CA ILE A 181 -3.22 -27.36 -13.97
C ILE A 181 -3.58 -26.34 -15.06
N SER A 182 -4.26 -26.79 -16.12
CA SER A 182 -4.67 -25.92 -17.23
C SER A 182 -5.68 -24.84 -16.81
N VAL A 183 -6.72 -25.22 -16.05
CA VAL A 183 -7.75 -24.28 -15.56
C VAL A 183 -7.14 -23.23 -14.65
N PHE A 184 -6.32 -23.65 -13.68
CA PHE A 184 -5.71 -22.73 -12.72
C PHE A 184 -4.66 -21.83 -13.38
N SER A 185 -3.84 -22.36 -14.30
CA SER A 185 -2.88 -21.55 -15.08
C SER A 185 -3.59 -20.50 -15.94
N SER A 186 -4.70 -20.87 -16.58
CA SER A 186 -5.51 -19.95 -17.37
C SER A 186 -6.13 -18.86 -16.51
N LEU A 187 -6.62 -19.21 -15.31
CA LEU A 187 -7.17 -18.24 -14.36
C LEU A 187 -6.09 -17.26 -13.87
N VAL A 188 -4.89 -17.75 -13.55
CA VAL A 188 -3.75 -16.92 -13.15
C VAL A 188 -3.36 -15.95 -14.27
N LEU A 189 -3.26 -16.43 -15.51
CA LEU A 189 -2.96 -15.58 -16.67
C LEU A 189 -4.06 -14.54 -16.93
N LEU A 190 -5.33 -14.92 -16.79
CA LEU A 190 -6.46 -14.00 -16.91
C LEU A 190 -6.38 -12.90 -15.83
N VAL A 191 -6.14 -13.28 -14.58
CA VAL A 191 -5.99 -12.33 -13.47
C VAL A 191 -4.78 -11.43 -13.71
N LEU A 192 -3.64 -11.97 -14.11
CA LEU A 192 -2.44 -11.19 -14.41
C LEU A 192 -2.68 -10.23 -15.58
N GLY A 193 -3.39 -10.66 -16.63
CA GLY A 193 -3.78 -9.83 -17.76
C GLY A 193 -4.72 -8.70 -17.36
N LEU A 194 -5.74 -8.98 -16.55
CA LEU A 194 -6.67 -7.98 -16.01
C LEU A 194 -5.96 -6.99 -15.07
N LEU A 195 -5.02 -7.47 -14.25
CA LEU A 195 -4.21 -6.62 -13.39
C LEU A 195 -3.28 -5.75 -14.23
N SER A 196 -2.54 -6.33 -15.18
CA SER A 196 -1.59 -5.62 -16.03
C SER A 196 -2.25 -4.61 -16.98
N GLY A 197 -3.50 -4.86 -17.39
CA GLY A 197 -4.33 -3.90 -18.13
C GLY A 197 -5.00 -2.84 -17.24
N SER A 198 -4.99 -3.02 -15.92
CA SER A 198 -5.50 -2.04 -14.99
C SER A 198 -4.43 -0.97 -14.72
N PRO A 199 -4.75 0.34 -14.81
CA PRO A 199 -3.84 1.45 -14.47
C PRO A 199 -3.20 1.30 -13.08
N ALA A 200 -3.87 0.54 -12.22
CA ALA A 200 -3.49 0.07 -10.90
C ALA A 200 -2.17 -0.71 -10.80
N ALA A 201 -1.94 -1.72 -11.64
CA ALA A 201 -0.78 -2.63 -11.50
C ALA A 201 0.45 -2.13 -12.26
N SER A 202 0.24 -1.23 -13.22
CA SER A 202 1.32 -0.59 -13.98
C SER A 202 2.26 0.24 -13.08
N GLY A 203 1.88 0.58 -11.84
CA GLY A 203 2.59 1.63 -11.11
C GLY A 203 2.70 2.88 -11.97
N ALA A 204 1.74 3.10 -12.87
CA ALA A 204 1.56 4.36 -13.57
C ALA A 204 1.01 5.35 -12.55
N GLU A 205 1.87 5.74 -11.60
CA GLU A 205 1.91 7.17 -11.36
C GLU A 205 2.35 7.82 -12.66
N GLU A 206 1.72 8.97 -12.91
CA GLU A 206 2.28 9.97 -13.82
C GLU A 206 2.29 9.54 -15.28
N GLY A 207 1.11 9.66 -15.90
CA GLY A 207 1.08 9.93 -17.33
C GLY A 207 2.11 11.01 -17.64
N GLU A 208 2.95 10.72 -18.63
CA GLU A 208 3.91 11.61 -19.29
C GLU A 208 3.38 13.04 -19.28
N GLY A 209 3.74 13.78 -18.24
CA GLY A 209 3.97 15.20 -18.37
C GLY A 209 5.34 15.30 -19.01
N GLU A 210 5.41 16.08 -20.08
CA GLU A 210 6.66 16.55 -20.67
C GLU A 210 7.75 16.81 -19.61
N PRO A 211 9.04 16.61 -19.98
CA PRO A 211 10.15 16.89 -19.09
C PRO A 211 9.99 18.27 -18.46
N LEU A 212 10.03 18.27 -17.11
CA LEU A 212 9.92 19.39 -16.19
C LEU A 212 10.52 20.69 -16.75
N SER A 213 9.66 21.48 -17.39
CA SER A 213 9.83 22.93 -17.44
C SER A 213 9.28 23.49 -16.13
N ALA A 214 9.98 24.46 -15.54
CA ALA A 214 9.55 25.11 -14.31
C ALA A 214 8.06 25.52 -14.36
N PRO A 215 7.31 25.45 -13.24
CA PRO A 215 5.90 25.81 -13.23
C PRO A 215 5.72 27.21 -13.80
N SER A 216 4.96 27.34 -14.88
CA SER A 216 4.60 28.65 -15.39
C SER A 216 3.80 29.39 -14.29
N PRO A 217 3.98 30.70 -14.07
CA PRO A 217 3.26 31.46 -13.03
C PRO A 217 1.73 31.27 -13.08
N HIS A 218 1.20 30.98 -14.28
CA HIS A 218 -0.20 30.72 -14.54
C HIS A 218 -0.75 29.43 -13.89
N SER A 219 0.07 28.38 -13.72
CA SER A 219 -0.39 27.09 -13.15
C SER A 219 -0.44 27.11 -11.62
N VAL A 220 0.40 27.92 -10.97
CA VAL A 220 0.42 28.05 -9.51
C VAL A 220 -0.81 28.82 -9.01
N ALA A 221 -1.21 29.88 -9.71
CA ALA A 221 -2.41 30.64 -9.39
C ALA A 221 -3.69 29.79 -9.57
N GLU A 222 -3.73 28.95 -10.60
CA GLU A 222 -4.85 28.03 -10.84
C GLU A 222 -4.95 26.95 -9.75
N ASP A 223 -3.83 26.32 -9.38
CA ASP A 223 -3.79 25.31 -8.32
C ASP A 223 -4.20 25.92 -6.96
N ALA A 224 -3.75 27.13 -6.65
CA ALA A 224 -4.18 27.87 -5.46
C ALA A 224 -5.68 28.20 -5.48
N GLY A 225 -6.22 28.55 -6.66
CA GLY A 225 -7.66 28.75 -6.86
C GLY A 225 -8.48 27.49 -6.62
N ILE A 226 -7.98 26.32 -7.03
CA ILE A 226 -8.61 25.02 -6.76
C ILE A 226 -8.63 24.73 -5.25
N LEU A 227 -7.52 24.96 -4.54
CA LEU A 227 -7.47 24.76 -3.08
C LEU A 227 -8.43 25.72 -2.36
N ALA A 228 -8.47 26.99 -2.74
CA ALA A 228 -9.39 27.97 -2.16
C ALA A 228 -10.87 27.58 -2.36
N ARG A 229 -11.22 27.06 -3.55
CA ARG A 229 -12.56 26.53 -3.83
C ARG A 229 -12.86 25.31 -2.95
N LEU A 230 -11.90 24.41 -2.77
CA LEU A 230 -12.05 23.27 -1.86
C LEU A 230 -12.28 23.73 -0.42
N ASP A 231 -11.46 24.64 0.11
CA ASP A 231 -11.59 25.14 1.47
C ASP A 231 -12.90 25.89 1.70
N THR A 232 -13.33 26.70 0.73
CA THR A 232 -14.64 27.37 0.76
C THR A 232 -15.77 26.33 0.80
N PHE A 233 -15.69 25.29 -0.02
CA PHE A 233 -16.68 24.21 -0.05
C PHE A 233 -16.74 23.46 1.29
N LEU A 234 -15.59 23.14 1.90
CA LEU A 234 -15.53 22.45 3.20
C LEU A 234 -15.99 23.31 4.37
N ALA A 235 -15.89 24.64 4.26
CA ALA A 235 -16.39 25.57 5.25
C ALA A 235 -17.93 25.69 5.22
N HIS A 236 -18.55 25.63 4.04
CA HIS A 236 -20.01 25.76 3.88
C HIS A 236 -20.73 24.43 4.01
N GLU A 237 -20.19 23.35 3.43
CA GLU A 237 -20.74 22.01 3.54
C GLU A 237 -19.81 21.13 4.39
N PRO A 238 -20.27 20.61 5.55
CA PRO A 238 -19.45 19.76 6.41
C PRO A 238 -19.31 18.33 5.86
N VAL A 239 -19.13 18.16 4.54
CA VAL A 239 -18.91 16.86 3.89
C VAL A 239 -17.68 16.13 4.43
N HIS A 240 -16.73 16.86 5.03
CA HIS A 240 -15.57 16.27 5.68
C HIS A 240 -15.96 15.40 6.88
N LEU A 241 -17.11 15.63 7.51
CA LEU A 241 -17.62 14.81 8.61
C LEU A 241 -18.19 13.47 8.16
N ASP A 242 -18.50 13.29 6.87
CA ASP A 242 -18.97 12.00 6.34
C ASP A 242 -17.81 10.97 6.36
N PRO A 243 -17.88 9.89 7.16
CA PRO A 243 -16.85 8.84 7.17
C PRO A 243 -16.76 8.08 5.85
N ASN A 244 -17.76 8.22 4.97
CA ASN A 244 -17.81 7.64 3.63
C ASN A 244 -17.38 8.61 2.51
N LEU A 245 -16.76 9.75 2.85
CA LEU A 245 -16.21 10.66 1.85
C LEU A 245 -15.10 9.98 1.05
N THR A 246 -15.14 10.15 -0.27
CA THR A 246 -14.13 9.65 -1.21
C THR A 246 -13.62 10.80 -2.08
N LEU A 247 -12.40 10.68 -2.62
CA LEU A 247 -11.86 11.67 -3.56
C LEU A 247 -12.80 11.85 -4.77
N ALA A 248 -13.34 10.75 -5.31
CA ALA A 248 -14.32 10.74 -6.39
C ALA A 248 -15.61 11.51 -6.07
N ARG A 249 -16.11 11.43 -4.83
CA ARG A 249 -17.30 12.20 -4.40
C ARG A 249 -16.96 13.68 -4.26
N LEU A 250 -15.79 14.00 -3.70
CA LEU A 250 -15.32 15.37 -3.52
C LEU A 250 -15.07 16.08 -4.86
N ALA A 251 -14.38 15.39 -5.78
CA ALA A 251 -14.08 15.91 -7.11
C ALA A 251 -15.35 16.16 -7.94
N ARG A 252 -16.33 15.23 -7.88
CA ARG A 252 -17.65 15.43 -8.51
C ARG A 252 -18.40 16.63 -7.95
N ARG A 253 -18.37 16.85 -6.63
CA ARG A 253 -19.00 18.01 -5.99
C ARG A 253 -18.36 19.34 -6.38
N LEU A 254 -17.05 19.33 -6.63
CA LEU A 254 -16.30 20.51 -7.09
C LEU A 254 -16.30 20.69 -8.62
N HIS A 255 -16.94 19.78 -9.36
CA HIS A 255 -16.91 19.70 -10.82
C HIS A 255 -15.48 19.68 -11.40
N LEU A 256 -14.59 18.90 -10.77
CA LEU A 256 -13.20 18.76 -11.17
C LEU A 256 -12.84 17.28 -11.41
N PRO A 257 -11.89 16.98 -12.32
CA PRO A 257 -11.29 15.65 -12.41
C PRO A 257 -10.52 15.31 -11.12
N GLU A 258 -10.61 14.07 -10.64
CA GLU A 258 -9.93 13.61 -9.41
C GLU A 258 -8.42 13.89 -9.45
N LYS A 259 -7.77 13.62 -10.59
CA LYS A 259 -6.33 13.83 -10.79
C LYS A 259 -5.95 15.31 -10.67
N ARG A 260 -6.79 16.23 -11.17
CA ARG A 260 -6.56 17.68 -11.09
C ARG A 260 -6.68 18.18 -9.65
N LEU A 261 -7.72 17.75 -8.94
CA LEU A 261 -7.89 18.08 -7.52
C LEU A 261 -6.71 17.57 -6.68
N SER A 262 -6.32 16.31 -6.87
CA SER A 262 -5.19 15.71 -6.12
C SER A 262 -3.87 16.44 -6.39
N SER A 263 -3.56 16.70 -7.67
CA SER A 263 -2.30 17.36 -8.05
C SER A 263 -2.23 18.80 -7.53
N ALA A 264 -3.34 19.55 -7.61
CA ALA A 264 -3.41 20.93 -7.13
C ALA A 264 -3.21 20.99 -5.61
N VAL A 265 -3.90 20.15 -4.84
CA VAL A 265 -3.76 20.11 -3.38
C VAL A 265 -2.34 19.70 -2.97
N ASN A 266 -1.74 18.72 -3.64
CA ASN A 266 -0.38 18.29 -3.38
C ASN A 266 0.63 19.42 -3.64
N ARG A 267 0.55 20.07 -4.81
CA ARG A 267 1.45 21.17 -5.17
C ARG A 267 1.35 22.39 -4.26
N VAL A 268 0.14 22.72 -3.78
CA VAL A 268 -0.05 23.91 -2.93
C VAL A 268 0.24 23.63 -1.45
N THR A 269 -0.17 22.47 -0.93
CA THR A 269 -0.06 22.16 0.51
C THR A 269 1.18 21.34 0.87
N GLY A 270 1.89 20.77 -0.12
CA GLY A 270 2.93 19.76 0.11
C GLY A 270 2.39 18.46 0.71
N SER A 271 1.07 18.28 0.72
CA SER A 271 0.39 17.17 1.37
C SER A 271 -0.78 16.68 0.50
N ASN A 272 -1.19 15.44 0.71
CA ASN A 272 -2.25 14.86 -0.08
C ASN A 272 -3.65 15.30 0.40
N VAL A 273 -4.67 15.04 -0.43
CA VAL A 273 -6.05 15.45 -0.15
C VAL A 273 -6.55 14.85 1.15
N SER A 274 -6.20 13.60 1.48
CA SER A 274 -6.61 12.98 2.74
C SER A 274 -6.09 13.74 3.96
N ARG A 275 -4.80 14.11 3.96
CA ARG A 275 -4.21 14.91 5.05
C ARG A 275 -4.83 16.28 5.18
N HIS A 276 -5.19 16.91 4.07
CA HIS A 276 -5.91 18.18 4.05
C HIS A 276 -7.30 18.06 4.68
N ILE A 277 -8.10 17.06 4.27
CA ILE A 277 -9.42 16.80 4.85
C ILE A 277 -9.32 16.41 6.33
N ASN A 278 -8.34 15.58 6.71
CA ASN A 278 -8.15 15.21 8.11
C ASN A 278 -7.80 16.43 8.97
N ALA A 279 -7.08 17.43 8.44
CA ALA A 279 -6.85 18.68 9.18
C ALA A 279 -8.17 19.42 9.46
N TRP A 280 -9.11 19.45 8.50
CA TRP A 280 -10.46 19.96 8.74
C TRP A 280 -11.22 19.17 9.81
N ARG A 281 -11.17 17.83 9.76
CA ARG A 281 -11.78 16.96 10.77
C ARG A 281 -11.19 17.16 12.17
N ILE A 282 -9.86 17.26 12.29
CA ILE A 282 -9.22 17.51 13.59
C ILE A 282 -9.58 18.90 14.13
N ARG A 283 -9.66 19.94 13.29
CA ARG A 283 -10.14 21.25 13.73
C ARG A 283 -11.57 21.20 14.27
N HIS A 284 -12.44 20.38 13.68
CA HIS A 284 -13.78 20.15 14.21
C HIS A 284 -13.72 19.38 15.55
N ALA A 285 -12.91 18.33 15.65
CA ALA A 285 -12.73 17.57 16.89
C ALA A 285 -12.20 18.43 18.04
N CYS A 286 -11.26 19.35 17.78
CA CYS A 286 -10.74 20.28 18.78
C CYS A 286 -11.86 21.15 19.36
N ARG A 287 -12.73 21.71 18.49
CA ARG A 287 -13.89 22.51 18.93
C ARG A 287 -14.84 21.69 19.79
N LEU A 288 -15.20 20.47 19.38
CA LEU A 288 -16.06 19.60 20.18
C LEU A 288 -15.47 19.29 21.56
N ILE A 289 -14.16 19.04 21.64
CA ILE A 289 -13.49 18.80 22.93
C ILE A 289 -13.50 20.06 23.79
N GLU A 290 -13.30 21.24 23.20
CA GLU A 290 -13.38 22.53 23.90
C GLU A 290 -14.80 22.84 24.39
N ASP A 291 -15.82 22.42 23.63
CA ASP A 291 -17.24 22.54 23.96
C ASP A 291 -17.70 21.49 24.99
N GLY A 292 -16.79 20.62 25.46
CA GLY A 292 -17.02 19.68 26.55
C GLY A 292 -17.31 18.23 26.13
N SER A 293 -17.30 17.91 24.83
CA SER A 293 -17.45 16.52 24.36
C SER A 293 -16.28 15.65 24.81
N THR A 294 -16.56 14.36 25.00
CA THR A 294 -15.49 13.39 25.24
C THR A 294 -14.63 13.21 23.99
N VAL A 295 -13.37 12.81 24.17
CA VAL A 295 -12.46 12.47 23.05
C VAL A 295 -13.09 11.43 22.09
N THR A 296 -13.88 10.50 22.61
CA THR A 296 -14.53 9.46 21.80
C THR A 296 -15.68 10.03 20.97
N GLU A 297 -16.52 10.89 21.54
CA GLU A 297 -17.60 11.59 20.80
C GLU A 297 -17.01 12.50 19.74
N ALA A 298 -16.04 13.34 20.09
CA ALA A 298 -15.37 14.23 19.15
C ALA A 298 -14.72 13.48 17.99
N MET A 299 -14.16 12.29 18.23
CA MET A 299 -13.63 11.42 17.18
C MET A 299 -14.72 10.97 16.20
N LEU A 300 -15.84 10.45 16.71
CA LEU A 300 -16.92 9.88 15.91
C LEU A 300 -17.65 10.97 15.11
N GLU A 301 -17.96 12.10 15.74
CA GLU A 301 -18.62 13.24 15.09
C GLU A 301 -17.73 13.94 14.05
N SER A 302 -16.41 13.84 14.22
CA SER A 302 -15.45 14.34 13.22
C SER A 302 -15.20 13.39 12.04
N GLY A 303 -15.99 12.31 11.92
CA GLY A 303 -15.93 11.39 10.79
C GLY A 303 -14.76 10.41 10.82
N PHE A 304 -14.19 10.13 12.00
CA PHE A 304 -13.18 9.09 12.20
C PHE A 304 -13.81 7.79 12.72
N ASN A 305 -13.58 6.68 12.02
CA ASN A 305 -14.09 5.36 12.43
C ASN A 305 -13.12 4.61 13.36
N THR A 306 -11.87 5.05 13.50
CA THR A 306 -10.86 4.34 14.29
C THR A 306 -10.03 5.27 15.17
N LYS A 307 -9.84 4.86 16.43
CA LYS A 307 -9.05 5.59 17.44
C LYS A 307 -7.59 5.76 17.06
N SER A 308 -6.99 4.75 16.46
CA SER A 308 -5.58 4.79 16.03
C SER A 308 -5.34 5.88 14.97
N ASN A 309 -6.25 5.98 13.99
CA ASN A 309 -6.17 7.01 12.95
C ASN A 309 -6.37 8.40 13.54
N PHE A 310 -7.42 8.56 14.34
CA PHE A 310 -7.71 9.82 15.01
C PHE A 310 -6.54 10.30 15.85
N ASN A 311 -5.99 9.47 16.74
CA ASN A 311 -4.87 9.85 17.59
C ASN A 311 -3.63 10.29 16.80
N ARG A 312 -3.32 9.59 15.69
CA ARG A 312 -2.18 9.91 14.84
C ARG A 312 -2.37 11.26 14.14
N GLU A 313 -3.51 11.49 13.50
CA GLU A 313 -3.79 12.75 12.81
C GLU A 313 -3.95 13.91 13.79
N PHE A 314 -4.57 13.67 14.95
CA PHE A 314 -4.71 14.69 16.00
C PHE A 314 -3.34 15.17 16.47
N ARG A 315 -2.42 14.25 16.79
CA ARG A 315 -1.04 14.61 17.18
C ARG A 315 -0.27 15.28 16.03
N ARG A 316 -0.48 14.87 14.79
CA ARG A 316 0.16 15.50 13.63
C ARG A 316 -0.27 16.96 13.45
N VAL A 317 -1.57 17.24 13.61
CA VAL A 317 -2.13 18.57 13.37
C VAL A 317 -1.95 19.50 14.57
N THR A 318 -2.09 18.98 15.80
CA THR A 318 -2.09 19.79 17.03
C THR A 318 -0.77 19.70 17.82
N GLY A 319 0.10 18.74 17.52
CA GLY A 319 1.29 18.42 18.31
C GLY A 319 1.02 17.63 19.60
N LYS A 320 -0.25 17.50 20.03
CA LYS A 320 -0.63 16.89 21.32
C LYS A 320 -1.47 15.62 21.14
N ALA A 321 -1.49 14.75 22.14
CA ALA A 321 -2.48 13.66 22.15
C ALA A 321 -3.88 14.22 22.48
N PRO A 322 -4.98 13.63 21.98
CA PRO A 322 -6.33 14.12 22.26
C PRO A 322 -6.66 14.20 23.76
N SER A 323 -6.18 13.26 24.56
CA SER A 323 -6.34 13.26 26.02
C SER A 323 -5.55 14.37 26.72
N GLN A 324 -4.44 14.83 26.12
CA GLN A 324 -3.68 15.99 26.62
C GLN A 324 -4.39 17.29 26.25
N TRP A 325 -4.99 17.34 25.05
CA TRP A 325 -5.82 18.46 24.62
C TRP A 325 -7.03 18.66 25.55
N GLN A 326 -7.76 17.58 25.84
CA GLN A 326 -8.91 17.62 26.75
C GLN A 326 -8.56 18.08 28.17
N ARG A 327 -7.34 17.80 28.64
CA ARG A 327 -6.88 18.20 29.98
C ARG A 327 -6.32 19.62 30.06
N GLY A 328 -6.28 20.35 28.93
CA GLY A 328 -5.78 21.73 28.90
C GLY A 328 -4.29 21.88 29.23
N GLU A 329 -3.48 20.82 29.07
CA GLU A 329 -2.06 20.86 29.42
C GLU A 329 -1.27 21.71 28.38
N GLU A 330 -0.92 22.95 28.75
CA GLU A 330 0.03 23.80 28.01
C GLU A 330 1.47 23.29 28.14
N HIS A 331 2.27 23.45 27.09
CA HIS A 331 3.61 22.88 27.01
C HIS A 331 4.58 23.66 27.90
N SER A 332 5.01 23.07 29.01
CA SER A 332 6.29 23.43 29.64
C SER A 332 7.40 22.88 28.75
N SER A 333 7.91 23.72 27.84
CA SER A 333 9.14 23.48 27.11
C SER A 333 10.31 23.35 28.11
N LYS A 334 10.77 22.13 28.37
CA LYS A 334 12.07 21.87 29.00
C LYS A 334 13.09 21.47 27.92
N GLY A 335 13.95 22.44 27.61
CA GLY A 335 15.39 22.24 27.44
C GLY A 335 15.88 21.44 26.24
N THR A 336 16.22 22.13 25.15
CA THR A 336 17.51 21.87 24.49
C THR A 336 18.14 23.20 24.17
N ASN A 337 19.08 23.59 25.03
CA ASN A 337 19.98 24.71 24.84
C ASN A 337 21.04 24.27 23.83
N VAL A 338 21.06 24.87 22.64
CA VAL A 338 22.26 24.97 21.81
C VAL A 338 22.34 26.41 21.30
N ALA A 339 23.14 27.18 22.03
CA ALA A 339 24.05 28.23 21.61
C ALA A 339 23.65 29.16 20.44
N ASP A 340 23.41 30.41 20.83
CA ASP A 340 24.08 31.63 20.35
C ASP A 340 24.46 31.76 18.87
N GLY A 341 23.88 32.81 18.28
CA GLY A 341 24.29 33.42 17.03
C GLY A 341 23.53 34.72 16.80
N SER A 342 23.66 35.67 17.75
CA SER A 342 23.21 37.06 17.57
C SER A 342 23.90 37.68 16.35
N PHE A 343 23.15 38.33 15.45
CA PHE A 343 23.26 39.78 15.31
C PHE A 343 22.12 40.38 14.49
N ASN A 344 21.81 41.60 14.89
CA ASN A 344 20.61 42.38 14.67
C ASN A 344 20.77 43.33 13.47
N GLY A 345 19.66 43.58 12.79
CA GLY A 345 19.17 44.83 12.18
C GLY A 345 20.11 45.87 11.58
N GLN A 346 19.71 46.40 10.41
CA GLN A 346 19.47 47.84 10.28
C GLN A 346 18.65 48.19 9.03
N ALA A 347 17.53 48.88 9.26
CA ALA A 347 16.93 49.81 8.34
C ALA A 347 17.53 51.19 8.63
N ALA A 348 18.00 51.89 7.59
CA ALA A 348 18.20 53.34 7.58
C ALA A 348 18.14 53.82 6.12
N GLY A 349 17.35 54.87 5.88
CA GLY A 349 17.06 55.37 4.54
C GLY A 349 17.96 56.52 4.06
N SER A 350 17.46 57.12 2.97
CA SER A 350 17.69 58.48 2.50
C SER A 350 18.98 58.81 1.73
N SER A 351 18.75 59.21 0.47
CA SER A 351 19.23 60.47 -0.15
C SER A 351 20.72 60.63 -0.56
N ALA A 352 20.84 61.08 -1.81
CA ALA A 352 21.87 61.96 -2.39
C ALA A 352 23.11 61.33 -3.07
N GLY A 353 23.14 61.46 -4.41
CA GLY A 353 24.10 62.37 -5.02
C GLY A 353 25.25 61.78 -5.85
N ARG A 354 25.16 62.07 -7.16
CA ARG A 354 26.23 62.37 -8.13
C ARG A 354 27.14 61.25 -8.65
N GLY A 355 27.14 61.18 -9.99
CA GLY A 355 28.08 60.52 -10.88
C GLY A 355 27.58 60.71 -12.30
#